data_AF-A0AAW0KGW2-F1
#
_entry.id   AF-A0AAW0KGW2-F1
#
_cell.length_a   1.000
_cell.length_b   1.000
_cell.length_c   1.000
_cell.angle_alpha   90.00
_cell.angle_beta   90.00
_cell.angle_gamma   90.00
#
_symmetry.space_group_name_H-M   'P 1'
#
loop_
_entity.id
_entity.type
_entity.pdbx_description
1 polymer ?
#
loop_
_entity_poly.entity_id
_entity_poly.type
_entity_poly.pdbx_seq_one_letter_code
_entity_poly.pdbx_strand_id
1 'polypeptide(L)'
;MSNAATKLNVNASTGFFWTPDNGNIVTQYIYLHFAELEKLQPNQTREFNVFLNGDLWLTQPVVPYYLSTTAAYSTTGTTRAEFKLWLNKTETSTLPPILNAIEI
;
A
#
# COMPACT_ATOMS: atom_id res chain seq x y z
N MET A 1 13.64 6.66 -3.09
CA MET A 1 12.96 5.64 -3.93
C MET A 1 12.78 6.21 -5.33
N SER A 2 13.03 5.44 -6.39
CA SER A 2 12.97 5.93 -7.79
C SER A 2 12.05 5.10 -8.71
N ASN A 3 11.56 3.95 -8.24
CA ASN A 3 10.63 3.08 -8.96
C ASN A 3 9.37 2.87 -8.13
N ALA A 4 8.24 2.67 -8.79
CA ALA A 4 6.97 2.34 -8.15
C ALA A 4 6.05 1.54 -9.08
N ALA A 5 5.11 0.81 -8.49
CA ALA A 5 4.01 0.15 -9.18
C ALA A 5 2.70 0.93 -8.96
N THR A 6 1.93 1.10 -10.03
CA THR A 6 0.57 1.67 -9.99
C THR A 6 -0.28 1.07 -11.12
N LYS A 7 -1.61 1.11 -10.98
CA LYS A 7 -2.54 0.61 -12.01
C LYS A 7 -2.79 1.69 -13.07
N LEU A 8 -2.90 1.27 -14.33
CA LEU A 8 -3.32 2.16 -15.42
C LEU A 8 -4.79 2.61 -15.27
N ASN A 9 -5.64 1.72 -14.76
CA ASN A 9 -7.02 2.08 -14.44
C ASN A 9 -7.04 2.83 -13.11
N VAL A 10 -7.34 4.13 -13.17
CA VAL A 10 -7.39 5.06 -12.04
C VAL A 10 -8.35 4.60 -10.94
N ASN A 11 -9.43 3.89 -11.28
CA ASN A 11 -10.43 3.43 -10.32
C ASN A 11 -10.21 1.99 -9.84
N ALA A 12 -9.17 1.31 -10.32
CA ALA A 12 -8.86 -0.05 -9.89
C ALA A 12 -8.09 -0.05 -8.58
N SER A 13 -8.50 -0.94 -7.67
CA SER A 13 -7.71 -1.32 -6.51
C SER A 13 -6.43 -2.06 -6.92
N THR A 14 -5.37 -1.88 -6.13
CA THR A 14 -4.11 -2.61 -6.29
C THR A 14 -3.99 -3.67 -5.21
N GLY A 15 -4.02 -4.95 -5.59
CA GLY A 15 -3.93 -6.09 -4.68
C GLY A 15 -2.60 -6.82 -4.79
N PHE A 16 -2.06 -7.26 -3.65
CA PHE A 16 -0.88 -8.11 -3.53
C PHE A 16 -1.21 -9.30 -2.62
N PHE A 17 -0.78 -10.49 -3.00
CA PHE A 17 -1.13 -11.72 -2.31
C PHE A 17 0.11 -12.58 -2.18
N TRP A 18 0.32 -13.13 -0.99
CA TRP A 18 1.40 -14.08 -0.76
C TRP A 18 1.01 -15.09 0.31
N THR A 19 1.64 -16.26 0.22
CA THR A 19 1.59 -17.31 1.23
C THR A 19 3.00 -17.49 1.77
N PRO A 20 3.17 -17.64 3.10
CA PRO A 20 4.46 -18.03 3.68
C PRO A 20 4.94 -19.37 3.12
N ASP A 21 6.26 -19.58 3.14
CA ASP A 21 6.87 -20.80 2.65
C ASP A 21 6.28 -22.04 3.32
N ASN A 22 6.05 -23.07 2.51
CA ASN A 22 5.44 -24.35 2.90
C ASN A 22 4.00 -24.26 3.42
N GLY A 23 3.30 -23.13 3.21
CA GLY A 23 1.89 -22.98 3.61
C GLY A 23 1.66 -22.95 5.13
N ASN A 24 2.73 -22.74 5.90
CA ASN A 24 2.65 -22.69 7.35
C ASN A 24 1.97 -21.41 7.82
N ILE A 25 1.28 -21.49 8.97
CA ILE A 25 0.83 -20.31 9.70
C ILE A 25 2.07 -19.67 10.34
N VAL A 26 2.40 -18.45 9.93
CA VAL A 26 3.53 -17.70 10.50
C VAL A 26 3.13 -16.28 10.86
N THR A 27 3.87 -15.68 11.78
CA THR A 27 3.73 -14.28 12.15
C THR A 27 4.67 -13.42 11.29
N GLN A 28 4.13 -12.43 10.60
CA GLN A 28 4.91 -11.50 9.76
C GLN A 28 4.73 -10.05 10.22
N TYR A 29 5.77 -9.26 9.98
CA TYR A 29 5.78 -7.81 10.18
C TYR A 29 5.93 -7.16 8.82
N ILE A 30 4.98 -6.31 8.45
CA ILE A 30 4.90 -5.76 7.11
C ILE A 30 5.40 -4.32 7.13
N TYR A 31 6.28 -3.97 6.20
CA TYR A 31 6.66 -2.60 5.90
C TYR A 31 6.25 -2.27 4.46
N LEU A 32 5.54 -1.17 4.29
CA LEU A 32 5.18 -0.62 2.99
C LEU A 32 5.91 0.71 2.81
N HIS A 33 6.57 0.84 1.67
CA HIS A 33 7.32 2.04 1.33
C HIS A 33 6.68 2.75 0.16
N PHE A 34 6.50 4.06 0.31
CA PHE A 34 5.84 4.94 -0.63
C PHE A 34 6.67 6.20 -0.89
N ALA A 35 6.66 6.68 -2.12
CA ALA A 35 7.11 8.00 -2.53
C ALA A 35 6.28 8.41 -3.74
N GLU A 36 5.78 9.64 -3.75
CA GLU A 36 5.16 10.19 -4.96
C GLU A 36 6.28 10.53 -5.95
N LEU A 37 6.27 9.87 -7.11
CA LEU A 37 7.29 10.05 -8.15
C LEU A 37 6.85 11.06 -9.21
N GLU A 38 5.57 11.39 -9.25
CA GLU A 38 4.98 12.36 -10.18
C GLU A 38 4.78 13.71 -9.48
N LYS A 39 5.18 14.81 -10.11
CA LYS A 39 4.86 16.13 -9.57
C LYS A 39 3.39 16.44 -9.83
N LEU A 40 2.55 16.24 -8.83
CA LEU A 40 1.10 16.41 -8.94
C LEU A 40 0.72 17.86 -9.24
N GLN A 41 -0.22 18.04 -10.17
CA GLN A 41 -0.85 19.34 -10.44
C GLN A 41 -1.79 19.74 -9.28
N PRO A 42 -2.18 21.03 -9.15
CA PRO A 42 -3.04 21.48 -8.04
C PRO A 42 -4.39 20.77 -7.91
N ASN A 43 -4.92 20.20 -8.99
CA ASN A 43 -6.16 19.43 -9.02
C ASN A 43 -5.94 17.90 -8.97
N GLN A 44 -4.69 17.46 -8.81
CA GLN A 44 -4.33 16.06 -8.69
C GLN A 44 -4.00 15.70 -7.25
N THR A 45 -4.52 14.57 -6.82
CA THR A 45 -4.36 14.05 -5.46
C THR A 45 -4.13 12.55 -5.56
N ARG A 46 -3.20 12.06 -4.73
CA ARG A 46 -3.01 10.63 -4.52
C ARG A 46 -3.16 10.34 -3.03
N GLU A 47 -4.28 9.72 -2.70
CA GLU A 47 -4.62 9.32 -1.34
C GLU A 47 -5.32 7.96 -1.38
N PHE A 48 -4.92 7.04 -0.49
CA PHE A 48 -5.47 5.70 -0.50
C PHE A 48 -5.44 5.04 0.88
N ASN A 49 -6.44 4.20 1.12
CA ASN A 49 -6.53 3.32 2.28
C ASN A 49 -5.78 2.02 2.01
N VAL A 50 -5.19 1.47 3.08
CA VAL A 50 -4.49 0.18 3.05
C VAL A 50 -5.29 -0.83 3.85
N PHE A 51 -5.58 -1.97 3.25
CA PHE A 51 -6.29 -3.07 3.89
C PHE A 51 -5.40 -4.31 3.92
N LEU A 52 -5.41 -5.00 5.05
CA LEU A 52 -4.72 -6.25 5.24
C LEU A 52 -5.75 -7.32 5.61
N ASN A 53 -5.90 -8.33 4.77
CA ASN A 53 -6.85 -9.43 4.92
C ASN A 53 -8.32 -9.00 5.05
N GLY A 54 -8.68 -7.87 4.42
CA GLY A 54 -10.03 -7.31 4.43
C GLY A 54 -10.25 -6.24 5.50
N ASP A 55 -9.37 -6.14 6.49
CA ASP A 55 -9.47 -5.16 7.56
C ASP A 55 -8.66 -3.91 7.22
N LEU A 56 -9.15 -2.73 7.61
CA LEU A 56 -8.40 -1.48 7.46
C LEU A 56 -7.12 -1.56 8.31
N TRP A 57 -5.97 -1.52 7.65
CA TRP A 57 -4.67 -1.75 8.28
C TRP A 57 -4.08 -0.48 8.92
N LEU A 58 -4.32 0.67 8.29
CA LEU A 58 -3.87 1.98 8.78
C LEU A 58 -5.05 2.82 9.24
N THR A 59 -4.91 3.50 10.37
CA THR A 59 -5.97 4.36 10.93
C THR A 59 -6.23 5.60 10.10
N GLN A 60 -5.29 6.00 9.24
CA GLN A 60 -5.38 7.15 8.35
C GLN A 60 -4.98 6.74 6.92
N PRO A 61 -5.55 7.38 5.89
CA PRO A 61 -5.10 7.18 4.51
C PRO A 61 -3.62 7.54 4.33
N VAL A 62 -2.99 6.90 3.36
CA VAL A 62 -1.63 7.22 2.94
C VAL A 62 -1.70 8.36 1.92
N VAL A 63 -0.93 9.42 2.19
CA VAL A 63 -0.65 10.53 1.26
C VAL A 63 0.87 10.57 1.04
N PRO A 64 1.40 9.99 -0.05
CA PRO A 64 2.83 10.00 -0.31
C PRO A 64 3.35 11.40 -0.64
N TYR A 65 4.55 11.73 -0.15
CA TYR A 65 5.19 13.01 -0.44
C TYR A 65 6.06 12.94 -1.71
N TYR A 66 6.10 14.04 -2.48
CA TYR A 66 6.88 14.10 -3.72
C TYR A 66 8.38 13.90 -3.44
N LEU A 67 8.95 12.87 -4.07
CA LEU A 67 10.34 12.43 -3.94
C LEU A 67 10.83 12.23 -2.49
N SER A 68 9.89 12.00 -1.56
CA SER A 68 10.20 11.75 -0.15
C SER A 68 9.56 10.45 0.31
N THR A 69 10.27 9.75 1.18
CA THR A 69 9.84 8.45 1.69
C THR A 69 8.75 8.61 2.75
N THR A 70 7.64 7.93 2.53
CA THR A 70 6.61 7.64 3.54
C THR A 70 6.65 6.14 3.79
N ALA A 71 6.76 5.72 5.04
CA ALA A 71 6.73 4.32 5.43
C ALA A 71 5.53 4.03 6.33
N ALA A 72 4.83 2.94 6.06
CA ALA A 72 3.80 2.39 6.94
C ALA A 72 4.26 1.00 7.39
N TYR A 73 4.16 0.72 8.68
CA TYR A 73 4.72 -0.51 9.24
C TYR A 73 3.83 -1.11 10.32
N SER A 74 3.88 -2.43 10.42
CA SER A 74 3.26 -3.19 11.51
C SER A 74 3.84 -2.79 12.86
N THR A 75 2.98 -2.39 13.80
CA THR A 75 3.36 -2.29 15.23
C THR A 75 3.21 -3.62 15.96
N THR A 76 2.42 -4.55 15.40
CA THR A 76 2.22 -5.91 15.90
C THR A 76 2.28 -6.91 14.74
N GLY A 77 2.73 -8.13 15.03
CA GLY A 77 2.79 -9.19 14.03
C GLY A 77 1.40 -9.70 13.67
N THR A 78 1.20 -10.07 12.41
CA THR A 78 -0.03 -10.73 11.93
C THR A 78 0.25 -12.20 11.66
N THR A 79 -0.49 -13.09 12.31
CA THR A 79 -0.31 -14.55 12.21
C THR A 79 -1.34 -15.17 11.27
N ARG A 80 -0.92 -15.59 10.06
CA ARG A 80 -1.80 -16.21 9.05
C ARG A 80 -1.02 -17.16 8.13
N ALA A 81 -1.75 -18.00 7.39
CA ALA A 81 -1.21 -18.84 6.31
C ALA A 81 -1.32 -18.18 4.91
N GLU A 82 -2.05 -17.07 4.80
CA GLU A 82 -2.21 -16.29 3.57
C GLU A 82 -2.37 -14.82 3.95
N PHE A 83 -1.77 -13.95 3.16
CA PHE A 83 -1.84 -12.50 3.32
C PHE A 83 -2.38 -11.84 2.05
N LYS A 84 -3.37 -10.96 2.23
CA LYS A 84 -3.99 -10.17 1.15
C LYS A 84 -3.85 -8.70 1.47
N LEU A 85 -2.98 -8.00 0.76
CA LEU A 85 -2.84 -6.56 0.87
C LEU A 85 -3.61 -5.89 -0.26
N TRP A 86 -4.42 -4.88 0.09
CA TRP A 86 -5.15 -4.07 -0.88
C TRP A 86 -4.91 -2.59 -0.64
N LEU A 87 -4.59 -1.87 -1.72
CA LEU A 87 -4.54 -0.42 -1.75
C LEU A 87 -5.75 0.08 -2.53
N ASN A 88 -6.60 0.87 -1.87
CA ASN A 88 -7.82 1.41 -2.45
C ASN A 88 -7.77 2.93 -2.39
N LYS A 89 -7.89 3.60 -3.53
CA LYS A 89 -7.95 5.06 -3.54
C LYS A 89 -9.14 5.56 -2.73
N THR A 90 -8.99 6.71 -2.09
CA THR A 90 -10.11 7.39 -1.45
C THR A 90 -10.97 8.11 -2.50
N GLU A 91 -12.17 8.54 -2.11
CA GLU A 91 -13.07 9.29 -2.99
C GLU A 91 -12.48 10.66 -3.40
N THR A 92 -11.62 11.22 -2.55
CA THR A 92 -10.88 12.48 -2.77
C THR A 92 -9.70 12.33 -3.72
N SER A 93 -9.27 11.09 -4.02
CA SER A 93 -8.10 10.81 -4.86
C SER A 93 -8.44 10.77 -6.34
N THR A 94 -7.73 11.57 -7.13
CA THR A 94 -7.85 11.59 -8.59
C THR A 94 -6.86 10.64 -9.28
N LEU A 95 -5.87 10.13 -8.54
CA LEU A 95 -4.89 9.17 -9.02
C LEU A 95 -5.01 7.81 -8.33
N PRO A 96 -4.60 6.72 -9.00
CA PRO A 96 -4.59 5.38 -8.41
C PRO A 96 -3.55 5.28 -7.27
N PRO A 97 -3.63 4.26 -6.40
CA PRO A 97 -2.60 4.03 -5.39
C PRO A 97 -1.22 3.79 -6.02
N ILE A 98 -0.16 4.11 -5.29
CA ILE A 98 1.23 3.88 -5.68
C ILE A 98 1.92 3.06 -4.60
N LEU A 99 2.88 2.21 -4.98
CA LEU A 99 3.68 1.43 -4.05
C LEU A 99 5.11 1.28 -4.56
N ASN A 100 6.10 1.53 -3.72
CA ASN A 100 7.50 1.43 -4.11
C ASN A 100 8.12 0.10 -3.67
N ALA A 101 7.84 -0.37 -2.45
CA ALA A 101 8.33 -1.65 -1.95
C ALA A 101 7.44 -2.23 -0.84
N ILE A 102 7.52 -3.55 -0.68
CA ILE A 102 6.96 -4.32 0.45
C ILE A 102 8.12 -5.09 1.08
N GLU A 103 8.22 -5.09 2.40
CA GLU A 103 9.08 -5.98 3.18
C GLU A 103 8.20 -6.80 4.13
N ILE A 104 8.52 -8.09 4.31
CA ILE A 104 7.78 -9.07 5.12
C ILE A 104 8.71 -9.94 5.97
#